data_AF-A0AA49G9J8-F1
#
_entry.id   AF-A0AA49G9J8-F1
#
_cell.length_a   1.000
_cell.length_b   1.000
_cell.length_c   1.000
_cell.angle_alpha   90.00
_cell.angle_beta   90.00
_cell.angle_gamma   90.00
#
_symmetry.space_group_name_H-M   'P 1'
#
loop_
_entity.id
_entity.type
_entity.pdbx_description
1 polymer ?
#
loop_
_entity_poly.entity_id
_entity_poly.type
_entity_poly.pdbx_seq_one_letter_code
_entity_poly.pdbx_strand_id
1 'polypeptide(L)'
;WIREIITKADIVIWSIQDLMDGIEPTQDKKERVFFDNILKNRLNEIVKHHQSMHRLLKYYAKVYKKLLMFEQKVCAPVVCLSAYSCYVTAGDGEFNAVLLLLFIAAIVLLFIPSYLCTILSIKISSICYACWDTPFWNASPVIRPYLVLIMQRSLRPLPLTVPGFEEVSVQTFSKKMASAYSMFNMLRQINI
;
A
#
# COMPACT_ATOMS: atom_id res chain seq x y z
N TRP A 1 11.26 -1.59 6.19
CA TRP A 1 10.40 -0.40 6.26
C TRP A 1 8.91 -0.73 6.15
N ILE A 2 8.43 -1.39 5.09
CA ILE A 2 6.99 -1.75 4.95
C ILE A 2 6.48 -2.53 6.15
N ARG A 3 7.23 -3.53 6.63
CA ARG A 3 6.88 -4.29 7.84
C ARG A 3 6.61 -3.37 9.04
N GLU A 4 7.42 -2.34 9.23
CA GLU A 4 7.27 -1.39 10.34
C GLU A 4 5.97 -0.57 10.22
N ILE A 5 5.63 -0.13 9.01
CA ILE A 5 4.36 0.59 8.76
C ILE A 5 3.18 -0.35 8.97
N ILE A 6 3.26 -1.58 8.46
CA ILE A 6 2.23 -2.62 8.64
C ILE A 6 2.01 -2.90 10.13
N THR A 7 3.07 -3.11 10.90
CA THR A 7 2.95 -3.33 12.36
C THR A 7 2.30 -2.14 13.06
N LYS A 8 2.60 -0.90 12.65
CA LYS A 8 1.90 0.27 13.20
C LYS A 8 0.43 0.32 12.78
N ALA A 9 0.10 -0.11 11.57
CA ALA A 9 -1.28 -0.25 11.12
C ALA A 9 -2.02 -1.34 11.91
N ASP A 10 -1.37 -2.48 12.20
CA ASP A 10 -1.90 -3.54 13.06
C ASP A 10 -2.24 -3.03 14.46
N ILE A 11 -1.30 -2.31 15.10
CA ILE A 11 -1.54 -1.71 16.41
C ILE A 11 -2.76 -0.79 16.37
N VAL A 12 -2.87 0.07 15.36
CA VAL A 12 -4.03 0.95 15.19
C VAL A 12 -5.33 0.15 15.04
N ILE A 13 -5.34 -0.91 14.23
CA ILE A 13 -6.50 -1.78 14.02
C ILE A 13 -6.93 -2.43 15.33
N TRP A 14 -5.99 -3.05 16.07
CA TRP A 14 -6.29 -3.69 17.35
C TRP A 14 -6.79 -2.68 18.39
N SER A 15 -6.17 -1.51 18.49
CA SER A 15 -6.65 -0.46 19.40
C SER A 15 -8.03 0.08 19.03
N ILE A 16 -8.39 0.11 17.75
CA ILE A 16 -9.75 0.47 17.30
C ILE A 16 -10.75 -0.62 17.69
N GLN A 17 -10.41 -1.88 17.49
CA GLN A 17 -11.27 -3.01 17.86
C GLN A 17 -11.53 -3.06 19.39
N ASP A 18 -10.49 -2.75 20.18
CA ASP A 18 -10.56 -2.67 21.64
C ASP A 18 -11.20 -1.36 22.16
N LEU A 19 -11.49 -0.40 21.28
CA LEU A 19 -11.94 0.94 21.68
C LEU A 19 -13.22 0.89 22.54
N MET A 20 -14.15 0.01 22.18
CA MET A 20 -15.44 -0.15 22.85
C MET A 20 -15.47 -1.32 23.84
N ASP A 21 -14.36 -2.04 24.02
CA ASP A 21 -14.32 -3.20 24.91
C ASP A 21 -14.49 -2.81 26.38
N GLY A 22 -15.39 -3.49 27.08
CA GLY A 22 -15.74 -3.22 28.48
C GLY A 22 -16.55 -1.94 28.73
N ILE A 23 -17.18 -1.35 27.70
CA ILE A 23 -18.03 -0.15 27.84
C ILE A 23 -19.50 -0.52 27.72
N GLU A 24 -20.22 -0.37 28.82
CA GLU A 24 -21.66 -0.63 28.89
C GLU A 24 -22.48 0.66 28.83
N PRO A 25 -23.66 0.64 28.17
CA PRO A 25 -24.57 1.78 28.17
C PRO A 25 -25.18 1.97 29.57
N THR A 26 -24.68 2.96 30.31
CA THR A 26 -25.19 3.35 31.63
C THR A 26 -26.09 4.59 31.58
N GLN A 27 -27.09 4.64 32.46
CA GLN A 27 -27.92 5.84 32.68
C GLN A 27 -27.37 6.75 33.78
N ASP A 28 -26.41 6.28 34.58
CA ASP A 28 -25.78 7.13 35.59
C ASP A 28 -24.86 8.16 34.96
N LYS A 29 -25.04 9.41 35.37
CA LYS A 29 -24.27 10.55 34.85
C LYS A 29 -22.79 10.45 35.25
N LYS A 30 -22.46 9.90 36.43
CA LYS A 30 -21.06 9.78 36.88
C LYS A 30 -20.34 8.68 36.12
N GLU A 31 -20.94 7.50 35.97
CA GLU A 31 -20.38 6.42 35.17
C GLU A 31 -20.20 6.81 33.70
N ARG A 32 -21.16 7.52 33.11
CA ARG A 32 -21.03 8.03 31.73
C ARG A 32 -19.81 8.94 31.53
N VAL A 33 -19.57 9.85 32.47
CA VAL A 33 -18.39 10.75 32.42
C VAL A 33 -17.08 9.96 32.58
N PHE A 34 -17.08 8.92 33.41
CA PHE A 34 -15.95 8.03 33.58
C PHE A 34 -15.61 7.28 32.28
N PHE A 35 -16.61 6.64 31.65
CA PHE A 35 -16.44 5.96 30.36
C PHE A 35 -16.02 6.93 29.23
N ASP A 36 -16.58 8.14 29.19
CA ASP A 36 -16.18 9.17 28.22
C ASP A 36 -14.69 9.55 28.37
N ASN A 37 -14.17 9.62 29.60
CA ASN A 37 -12.75 9.90 29.84
C ASN A 37 -11.86 8.73 29.44
N ILE A 38 -12.27 7.48 29.68
CA ILE A 38 -11.55 6.29 29.22
C ILE A 38 -11.49 6.27 27.69
N LEU A 39 -12.64 6.48 27.03
CA LEU A 39 -12.74 6.56 25.57
C LEU A 39 -11.84 7.63 24.98
N LYS A 40 -11.83 8.83 25.58
CA LYS A 40 -10.93 9.92 25.16
C LYS A 40 -9.46 9.53 25.28
N ASN A 41 -9.06 8.86 26.36
CA ASN A 41 -7.68 8.41 26.54
C ASN A 41 -7.31 7.34 25.49
N ARG A 42 -8.14 6.30 25.31
CA ARG A 42 -7.93 5.25 24.29
C ARG A 42 -7.83 5.87 22.89
N LEU A 43 -8.75 6.77 22.55
CA LEU A 43 -8.77 7.47 21.27
C LEU A 43 -7.53 8.33 21.05
N ASN A 44 -7.02 9.01 22.08
CA ASN A 44 -5.79 9.79 21.99
C ASN A 44 -4.60 8.89 21.62
N GLU A 45 -4.48 7.70 22.22
CA GLU A 45 -3.45 6.73 21.86
C GLU A 45 -3.61 6.20 20.43
N ILE A 46 -4.84 5.88 20.00
CA ILE A 46 -5.13 5.50 18.60
C ILE A 46 -4.66 6.59 17.63
N VAL A 47 -5.01 7.84 17.91
CA VAL A 47 -4.63 8.99 17.08
C VAL A 47 -3.12 9.17 17.04
N LYS A 48 -2.41 9.03 18.17
CA LYS A 48 -0.94 9.08 18.23
C LYS A 48 -0.31 7.98 17.38
N HIS A 49 -0.79 6.74 17.47
CA HIS A 49 -0.29 5.62 16.66
C HIS A 49 -0.57 5.83 15.17
N HIS A 50 -1.78 6.27 14.81
CA HIS A 50 -2.16 6.54 13.43
C HIS A 50 -1.33 7.68 12.82
N GLN A 51 -1.12 8.76 13.56
CA GLN A 51 -0.24 9.86 13.12
C GLN A 51 1.22 9.43 13.00
N SER A 52 1.72 8.62 13.94
CA SER A 52 3.09 8.08 13.91
C SER A 52 3.30 7.22 12.67
N MET A 53 2.36 6.33 12.35
CA MET A 53 2.33 5.53 11.12
C MET A 53 2.36 6.42 9.87
N HIS A 54 1.48 7.42 9.81
CA HIS A 54 1.38 8.30 8.65
C HIS A 54 2.64 9.17 8.47
N ARG A 55 3.26 9.62 9.56
CA ARG A 55 4.54 10.34 9.56
C ARG A 55 5.66 9.46 9.01
N LEU A 56 5.74 8.20 9.44
CA LEU A 56 6.69 7.23 8.94
C LEU A 56 6.51 7.01 7.43
N LEU A 57 5.27 6.81 6.98
CA LEU A 57 4.92 6.68 5.57
C LEU A 57 5.35 7.90 4.74
N LYS A 58 5.18 9.12 5.27
CA LYS A 58 5.66 10.36 4.61
C LYS A 58 7.18 10.42 4.50
N TYR A 59 7.92 10.01 5.53
CA TYR A 59 9.39 9.98 5.47
C TYR A 59 9.88 8.99 4.42
N TYR A 60 9.31 7.80 4.37
CA TYR A 60 9.64 6.82 3.33
C TYR A 60 9.26 7.32 1.94
N ALA A 61 8.10 7.95 1.80
CA ALA A 61 7.72 8.56 0.53
C ALA A 61 8.73 9.62 0.08
N LYS A 62 9.29 10.44 0.97
CA LYS A 62 10.32 11.42 0.60
C LYS A 62 11.56 10.79 -0.06
N VAL A 63 11.93 9.59 0.37
CA VAL A 63 13.12 8.86 -0.13
C VAL A 63 12.78 8.05 -1.37
N TYR A 64 11.74 7.23 -1.32
CA TYR A 64 11.45 6.20 -2.33
C TYR A 64 10.58 6.68 -3.48
N LYS A 65 9.86 7.80 -3.35
CA LYS A 65 8.92 8.28 -4.38
C LYS A 65 9.58 8.43 -5.75
N LYS A 66 10.73 9.12 -5.81
CA LYS A 66 11.46 9.31 -7.08
C LYS A 66 11.97 7.99 -7.67
N LEU A 67 12.46 7.09 -6.82
CA LEU A 67 12.95 5.78 -7.24
C LEU A 67 11.82 4.93 -7.85
N LEU A 68 10.66 4.85 -7.18
CA LEU A 68 9.51 4.10 -7.67
C LEU A 68 8.99 4.68 -9.00
N MET A 69 9.00 6.00 -9.18
CA MET A 69 8.64 6.61 -10.46
C MET A 69 9.58 6.20 -11.58
N PHE A 70 10.88 6.23 -11.32
CA PHE A 70 11.89 5.84 -12.29
C PHE A 70 11.68 4.37 -12.69
N GLU A 71 11.51 3.49 -11.70
CA GLU A 71 11.22 2.07 -11.89
C GLU A 71 9.99 1.84 -12.79
N GLN A 72 8.88 2.55 -12.54
CA GLN A 72 7.66 2.45 -13.35
C GLN A 72 7.85 2.91 -14.81
N LYS A 73 8.79 3.82 -15.07
CA LYS A 73 9.09 4.30 -16.42
C LYS A 73 9.99 3.34 -17.19
N VAL A 74 11.00 2.76 -16.53
CA VAL A 74 11.94 1.84 -17.17
C VAL A 74 11.43 0.40 -17.27
N CYS A 75 10.40 0.04 -16.50
CA CYS A 75 9.86 -1.31 -16.43
C CYS A 75 9.56 -1.93 -17.81
N ALA A 76 8.70 -1.30 -18.63
CA ALA A 76 8.30 -1.88 -19.91
C ALA A 76 9.45 -1.98 -20.94
N PRO A 77 10.28 -0.93 -21.15
CA PRO A 77 11.45 -1.04 -22.03
C PRO A 77 12.46 -2.11 -21.58
N VAL A 78 12.78 -2.18 -20.28
CA VAL A 78 13.75 -3.16 -19.76
C VAL A 78 13.25 -4.58 -19.99
N VAL A 79 11.98 -4.86 -19.65
CA VAL A 79 11.40 -6.19 -19.86
C VAL A 79 11.35 -6.54 -21.36
N CYS A 80 10.97 -5.59 -22.21
CA CYS A 80 10.94 -5.77 -23.65
C CYS A 80 12.32 -6.11 -24.24
N LEU A 81 13.35 -5.34 -23.89
CA LEU A 81 14.71 -5.54 -24.41
C LEU A 81 15.34 -6.84 -23.90
N SER A 82 15.10 -7.19 -22.64
CA SER A 82 15.55 -8.47 -22.07
C SER A 82 14.86 -9.65 -22.75
N ALA A 83 13.55 -9.58 -22.99
CA ALA A 83 12.80 -10.61 -23.72
C ALA A 83 13.30 -10.75 -25.17
N TYR A 84 13.56 -9.63 -25.85
CA TYR A 84 14.09 -9.61 -27.21
C TYR A 84 15.50 -10.21 -27.28
N SER A 85 16.38 -9.90 -26.32
CA SER A 85 17.72 -10.47 -26.25
C SER A 85 17.70 -11.99 -26.09
N CYS A 86 16.79 -12.51 -25.24
CA CYS A 86 16.55 -13.94 -25.11
C CYS A 86 16.04 -14.56 -26.43
N TYR A 87 15.14 -13.87 -27.13
CA TYR A 87 14.59 -14.34 -28.41
C TYR A 87 15.65 -14.45 -29.51
N VAL A 88 16.47 -13.42 -29.69
CA VAL A 88 17.54 -13.41 -30.70
C VAL A 88 18.55 -14.53 -30.44
N THR A 89 19.04 -14.64 -29.21
CA THR A 89 20.04 -15.67 -28.85
C THR A 89 19.50 -17.09 -29.05
N ALA A 90 18.21 -17.32 -28.75
CA ALA A 90 17.58 -18.61 -28.99
C ALA A 90 17.41 -18.93 -30.49
N GLY A 91 17.24 -17.91 -31.34
CA GLY A 91 17.18 -18.05 -32.79
C GLY A 91 18.50 -18.51 -33.42
N ASP A 92 19.63 -18.15 -32.81
CA ASP A 92 20.97 -18.56 -33.23
C ASP A 92 21.32 -20.02 -32.82
N GLY A 93 20.38 -20.72 -32.17
CA GLY A 93 20.57 -22.10 -31.71
C GLY A 93 21.32 -22.24 -30.38
N GLU A 94 21.69 -21.12 -29.75
CA GLU A 94 22.37 -21.09 -28.46
C GLU A 94 21.38 -20.86 -27.30
N PHE A 95 21.30 -21.81 -26.38
CA PHE A 95 20.56 -21.59 -25.13
C PHE A 95 21.43 -20.83 -24.13
N ASN A 96 21.17 -19.53 -23.98
CA ASN A 96 21.89 -18.69 -23.02
C ASN A 96 21.15 -18.61 -21.68
N ALA A 97 21.49 -19.53 -20.77
CA ALA A 97 20.92 -19.60 -19.43
C ALA A 97 21.12 -18.30 -18.61
N VAL A 98 22.21 -17.57 -18.84
CA VAL A 98 22.51 -16.31 -18.13
C VAL A 98 21.53 -15.22 -18.53
N LEU A 99 21.24 -15.08 -19.83
CA LEU A 99 20.25 -14.10 -20.32
C LEU A 99 18.84 -14.41 -19.80
N LEU A 100 18.45 -15.69 -19.81
CA LEU A 100 17.16 -16.12 -19.26
C LEU A 100 17.06 -15.79 -17.76
N LEU A 101 18.11 -16.06 -16.99
CA LEU A 101 18.17 -15.74 -15.57
C LEU A 101 18.05 -14.23 -15.33
N LEU A 102 18.76 -13.41 -16.10
CA LEU A 102 18.69 -11.95 -16.01
C LEU A 102 17.30 -11.42 -16.35
N PHE A 103 16.63 -12.00 -17.35
CA PHE A 103 15.27 -11.64 -17.71
C PHE A 103 14.28 -11.92 -16.57
N ILE A 104 14.32 -13.13 -15.99
CA ILE A 104 13.48 -13.50 -14.85
C ILE A 104 13.79 -12.59 -13.65
N ALA A 105 15.08 -12.36 -13.37
CA ALA A 105 15.50 -11.48 -12.28
C ALA A 105 14.98 -10.05 -12.47
N ALA A 106 15.02 -9.50 -13.68
CA ALA A 106 14.48 -8.17 -13.98
C ALA A 106 12.97 -8.10 -13.72
N ILE A 107 12.19 -9.10 -14.14
CA ILE A 107 10.75 -9.16 -13.87
C ILE A 107 10.48 -9.18 -12.36
N VAL A 108 11.20 -10.04 -11.62
CA VAL A 108 11.04 -10.17 -10.16
C VAL A 108 11.39 -8.86 -9.45
N LEU A 109 12.51 -8.23 -9.82
CA LEU A 109 12.96 -6.96 -9.23
C LEU A 109 11.96 -5.82 -9.47
N LEU A 110 11.35 -5.76 -10.66
CA LEU A 110 10.32 -4.78 -11.01
C LEU A 110 8.94 -5.09 -10.40
N PHE A 111 8.68 -6.37 -10.10
CA PHE A 111 7.42 -6.79 -9.49
C PHE A 111 7.37 -6.46 -7.99
N ILE A 112 8.46 -6.70 -7.26
CA ILE A 112 8.51 -6.57 -5.79
C ILE A 112 7.96 -5.22 -5.30
N PRO A 113 8.37 -4.05 -5.83
CA PRO A 113 7.91 -2.77 -5.31
C PRO A 113 6.41 -2.53 -5.57
N SER A 114 5.90 -2.97 -6.72
CA SER A 114 4.47 -2.91 -7.05
C SER A 114 3.61 -3.77 -6.11
N TYR A 115 4.10 -4.98 -5.79
CA TYR A 115 3.46 -5.90 -4.87
C TYR A 115 3.44 -5.33 -3.44
N LEU A 116 4.57 -4.82 -2.98
CA LEU A 116 4.72 -4.26 -1.65
C LEU A 116 3.85 -3.00 -1.44
N CYS A 117 3.78 -2.11 -2.43
CA CYS A 117 2.90 -0.94 -2.36
C CYS A 117 1.42 -1.35 -2.32
N THR A 118 1.05 -2.39 -3.07
CA THR A 118 -0.32 -2.92 -3.08
C THR A 118 -0.72 -3.48 -1.71
N ILE A 119 0.13 -4.32 -1.11
CA ILE A 119 -0.10 -4.82 0.26
C ILE A 119 -0.23 -3.66 1.24
N LEU A 120 0.68 -2.69 1.17
CA LEU A 120 0.66 -1.54 2.06
C LEU A 120 -0.63 -0.73 1.93
N SER A 121 -1.10 -0.51 0.70
CA SER A 121 -2.36 0.18 0.43
C SER A 121 -3.54 -0.57 1.01
N ILE A 122 -3.64 -1.87 0.76
CA ILE A 122 -4.70 -2.73 1.31
C ILE A 122 -4.70 -2.66 2.84
N LYS A 123 -3.51 -2.74 3.46
CA LYS A 123 -3.38 -2.74 4.91
C LYS A 123 -3.76 -1.41 5.55
N ILE A 124 -3.41 -0.29 4.93
CA ILE A 124 -3.82 1.03 5.44
C ILE A 124 -5.32 1.22 5.25
N SER A 125 -5.88 0.82 4.11
CA SER A 125 -7.34 0.83 3.90
C SER A 125 -8.09 -0.05 4.89
N SER A 126 -7.50 -1.14 5.39
CA SER A 126 -8.17 -1.99 6.39
C SER A 126 -8.38 -1.33 7.75
N ILE A 127 -7.66 -0.26 8.07
CA ILE A 127 -7.96 0.59 9.25
C ILE A 127 -9.37 1.16 9.13
N CYS A 128 -9.81 1.54 7.92
CA CYS A 128 -11.15 2.03 7.70
C CYS A 128 -12.20 0.96 8.00
N TYR A 129 -11.97 -0.29 7.58
CA TYR A 129 -12.89 -1.39 7.88
C TYR A 129 -12.98 -1.64 9.40
N ALA A 130 -11.85 -1.62 10.12
CA ALA A 130 -11.84 -1.74 11.58
C ALA A 130 -12.65 -0.61 12.28
N CYS A 131 -12.52 0.63 11.81
CA CYS A 131 -13.35 1.73 12.31
C CYS A 131 -14.84 1.53 12.00
N TRP A 132 -15.17 0.99 10.83
CA TRP A 132 -16.55 0.75 10.41
C TRP A 132 -17.22 -0.36 11.24
N ASP A 133 -16.49 -1.41 11.57
CA ASP A 133 -16.96 -2.53 12.39
C ASP A 133 -17.11 -2.15 13.88
N THR A 134 -16.55 -1.02 14.30
CA THR A 134 -16.72 -0.51 15.66
C THR A 134 -18.14 0.05 15.84
N PRO A 135 -18.88 -0.29 16.92
CA PRO A 135 -20.25 0.18 17.14
C PRO A 135 -20.33 1.66 17.57
N PHE A 136 -19.85 2.57 16.73
CA PHE A 136 -19.73 4.00 17.02
C PHE A 136 -21.10 4.72 17.16
N TRP A 137 -22.19 4.08 16.73
CA TRP A 137 -23.56 4.56 16.95
C TRP A 137 -23.98 4.50 18.42
N ASN A 138 -23.47 3.52 19.18
CA ASN A 138 -23.69 3.43 20.63
C ASN A 138 -22.67 4.25 21.42
N ALA A 139 -21.60 4.70 20.76
CA ALA A 139 -20.55 5.46 21.41
C ALA A 139 -20.91 6.94 21.58
N SER A 140 -20.21 7.56 22.53
CA SER A 140 -20.31 8.98 22.82
C SER A 140 -20.17 9.85 21.57
N PRO A 141 -20.99 10.90 21.39
CA PRO A 141 -20.89 11.82 20.24
C PRO A 141 -19.49 12.41 20.06
N VAL A 142 -18.70 12.44 21.14
CA VAL A 142 -17.32 12.96 21.17
C VAL A 142 -16.37 12.15 20.29
N ILE A 143 -16.53 10.82 20.16
CA ILE A 143 -15.55 9.98 19.45
C ILE A 143 -15.81 9.85 17.95
N ARG A 144 -17.07 9.98 17.53
CA ARG A 144 -17.51 9.81 16.14
C ARG A 144 -16.72 10.66 15.13
N PRO A 145 -16.50 11.98 15.33
CA PRO A 145 -15.76 12.78 14.35
C PRO A 145 -14.31 12.33 14.18
N TYR A 146 -13.68 11.81 15.24
CA TYR A 146 -12.30 11.33 15.18
C TYR A 146 -12.19 10.01 14.41
N LEU A 147 -13.11 9.07 14.62
CA LEU A 147 -13.16 7.83 13.84
C LEU A 147 -13.36 8.14 12.36
N VAL A 148 -14.31 9.02 12.01
CA VAL A 148 -14.52 9.47 10.62
C VAL A 148 -13.25 10.08 10.04
N LEU A 149 -12.52 10.89 10.81
CA LEU A 149 -11.27 11.49 10.35
C LEU A 149 -10.18 10.43 10.12
N ILE A 150 -10.05 9.43 10.98
CA ILE A 150 -9.12 8.29 10.80
C ILE A 150 -9.48 7.51 9.53
N MET A 151 -10.76 7.23 9.30
CA MET A 151 -11.26 6.54 8.10
C MET A 151 -10.93 7.33 6.84
N GLN A 152 -11.29 8.61 6.79
CA GLN A 152 -11.01 9.50 5.66
C GLN A 152 -9.52 9.62 5.36
N ARG A 153 -8.64 9.55 6.37
CA ARG A 153 -7.19 9.61 6.19
C ARG A 153 -6.61 8.28 5.71
N SER A 154 -7.18 7.17 6.16
CA SER A 154 -6.76 5.81 5.79
C SER A 154 -7.14 5.46 4.34
N LEU A 155 -8.21 6.03 3.81
CA LEU A 155 -8.65 5.84 2.42
C LEU A 155 -7.95 6.74 1.40
N ARG A 156 -7.04 7.62 1.82
CA ARG A 156 -6.29 8.46 0.87
C ARG A 156 -5.23 7.63 0.14
N PRO A 157 -4.96 7.94 -1.16
CA PRO A 157 -3.85 7.33 -1.87
C PRO A 157 -2.54 7.47 -1.10
N LEU A 158 -1.68 6.45 -1.21
CA LEU A 158 -0.38 6.46 -0.52
C LEU A 158 0.45 7.68 -0.98
N PRO A 159 1.19 8.36 -0.09
CA PRO A 159 2.03 9.50 -0.45
C PRO A 159 3.23 9.11 -1.34
N LEU A 160 3.39 7.82 -1.62
CA LEU A 160 4.31 7.23 -2.60
C LEU A 160 3.86 7.55 -4.04
N THR A 161 2.57 7.76 -4.25
CA THR A 161 1.98 8.13 -5.54
C THR A 161 2.26 9.61 -5.85
N VAL A 162 2.50 9.91 -7.12
CA VAL A 162 2.81 11.26 -7.59
C VAL A 162 1.61 11.76 -8.37
N PRO A 163 1.14 13.00 -8.12
CA PRO A 163 0.08 13.59 -8.92
C PRO A 163 0.40 13.51 -10.42
N GLY A 164 -0.55 13.04 -11.23
CA GLY A 164 -0.37 12.84 -12.67
C GLY A 164 0.27 11.51 -13.10
N PHE A 165 0.62 10.64 -12.15
CA PHE A 165 1.11 9.29 -12.42
C PHE A 165 0.14 8.25 -11.84
N GLU A 166 0.08 7.07 -12.47
CA GLU A 166 -0.67 5.95 -11.90
C GLU A 166 -0.07 5.53 -10.55
N GLU A 167 -0.93 5.08 -9.64
CA GLU A 167 -0.50 4.51 -8.36
C GLU A 167 0.32 3.24 -8.57
N VAL A 168 1.46 3.16 -7.86
CA VAL A 168 2.35 2.01 -7.93
C VAL A 168 1.64 0.80 -7.34
N SER A 169 1.24 -0.12 -8.20
CA SER A 169 0.38 -1.25 -7.84
C SER A 169 0.61 -2.43 -8.76
N VAL A 170 0.19 -3.63 -8.34
CA VAL A 170 0.23 -4.84 -9.18
C VAL A 170 -0.58 -4.63 -10.47
N GLN A 171 -1.68 -3.87 -10.40
CA GLN A 171 -2.49 -3.52 -11.55
C GLN A 171 -1.71 -2.69 -12.58
N THR A 172 -0.99 -1.66 -12.13
CA THR A 172 -0.13 -0.86 -13.01
C THR A 172 1.04 -1.67 -13.55
N PHE A 173 1.65 -2.55 -12.74
CA PHE A 173 2.68 -3.48 -13.22
C PHE A 173 2.16 -4.39 -14.35
N SER A 174 0.96 -4.95 -14.20
CA SER A 174 0.32 -5.76 -15.24
C SER A 174 0.14 -4.99 -16.56
N LYS A 175 -0.30 -3.73 -16.49
CA LYS A 175 -0.36 -2.85 -17.68
C LYS A 175 1.03 -2.64 -18.32
N LYS A 176 2.08 -2.50 -17.51
CA LYS A 176 3.46 -2.38 -18.03
C LYS A 176 3.93 -3.65 -18.71
N MET A 177 3.59 -4.82 -18.18
CA MET A 177 3.89 -6.11 -18.83
C MET A 177 3.16 -6.25 -20.17
N ALA A 178 1.89 -5.87 -20.24
CA ALA A 178 1.14 -5.84 -21.49
C ALA A 178 1.78 -4.90 -22.52
N SER A 179 2.22 -3.70 -22.08
CA SER A 179 2.94 -2.76 -22.94
C SER A 179 4.29 -3.32 -23.42
N ALA A 180 5.05 -3.98 -22.54
CA ALA A 180 6.33 -4.61 -22.90
C ALA A 180 6.14 -5.71 -23.94
N TYR A 181 5.10 -6.53 -23.78
CA TYR A 181 4.74 -7.57 -24.73
C TYR A 181 4.34 -7.01 -26.10
N SER A 182 3.57 -5.91 -26.12
CA SER A 182 3.21 -5.22 -27.36
C SER A 182 4.45 -4.65 -28.07
N MET A 183 5.35 -3.99 -27.34
CA MET A 183 6.63 -3.50 -27.88
C MET A 183 7.50 -4.65 -28.42
N PHE A 184 7.59 -5.76 -27.68
CA PHE A 184 8.33 -6.95 -28.11
C PHE A 184 7.78 -7.51 -29.43
N ASN A 185 6.45 -7.65 -29.55
CA ASN A 185 5.83 -8.11 -30.78
C ASN A 185 6.11 -7.18 -31.97
N MET A 186 6.10 -5.86 -31.75
CA MET A 186 6.45 -4.90 -32.78
C MET A 186 7.91 -5.06 -33.24
N LEU A 187 8.86 -5.16 -32.30
CA LEU A 187 10.27 -5.40 -32.63
C LEU A 187 10.46 -6.72 -33.38
N ARG A 188 9.76 -7.77 -32.96
CA ARG A 188 9.79 -9.06 -33.64
C ARG A 188 9.28 -8.96 -35.07
N GLN A 189 8.19 -8.24 -35.32
CA GLN A 189 7.64 -8.05 -36.67
C GLN A 189 8.57 -7.25 -37.59
N ILE A 190 9.30 -6.27 -37.06
CA ILE A 190 10.23 -5.45 -37.85
C ILE A 190 11.50 -6.23 -38.22
N ASN A 191 11.89 -7.21 -37.39
CA ASN A 191 13.10 -8.00 -37.55
C ASN A 191 12.87 -9.37 -38.22
N ILE A 192 11.65 -9.64 -38.71
CA ILE A 192 11.31 -10.73 -39.62
C ILE A 192 11.32 -10.16 -41.04
#